data_AF-A0A969IPX8-F1
#
_entry.id   AF-A0A969IPX8-F1
#
_cell.length_a   1.000
_cell.length_b   1.000
_cell.length_c   1.000
_cell.angle_alpha   90.00
_cell.angle_beta   90.00
_cell.angle_gamma   90.00
#
_symmetry.space_group_name_H-M   'P 1'
#
loop_
_entity.id
_entity.type
_entity.pdbx_description
1 polymer ?
#
loop_
_entity_poly.entity_id
_entity_poly.type
_entity_poly.pdbx_seq_one_letter_code
_entity_poly.pdbx_strand_id
1 'polypeptide(L)'
;MSRLSAARKQRLIAMFGVIVGVLLTLIGTRYFLVPEGAARTFGVPGRPTGYELHYIIGLRNVWLGLLAVAFALLREWRALALWFAIGTIVCFADAFIAATSTGRLPQVAFHTGCGLVFAGLAAGCWRMAARPR
;
A
#
# COMPACT_ATOMS: atom_id res chain seq x y z
N MET A 1 -3.04 26.58 16.40
CA MET A 1 -2.96 26.00 15.03
C MET A 1 -4.26 26.32 14.30
N SER A 2 -4.23 27.02 13.15
CA SER A 2 -5.48 27.49 12.49
C SER A 2 -6.34 26.32 12.01
N ARG A 3 -7.68 26.43 12.10
CA ARG A 3 -8.62 25.39 11.64
C ARG A 3 -8.44 25.04 10.15
N LEU A 4 -8.03 26.02 9.34
CA LEU A 4 -7.70 25.86 7.92
C LEU A 4 -6.51 24.90 7.70
N SER A 5 -5.48 24.96 8.56
CA SER A 5 -4.33 24.05 8.53
C SER A 5 -4.72 22.61 8.86
N ALA A 6 -5.63 22.42 9.82
CA ALA A 6 -6.12 21.09 10.19
C ALA A 6 -6.94 20.46 9.05
N ALA A 7 -7.90 21.19 8.47
CA ALA A 7 -8.72 20.70 7.36
C ALA A 7 -7.88 20.35 6.12
N ARG A 8 -6.86 21.16 5.80
CA ARG A 8 -5.92 20.87 4.71
C ARG A 8 -5.17 19.56 4.94
N LYS A 9 -4.66 19.32 6.16
CA LYS A 9 -3.96 18.06 6.50
C LYS A 9 -4.89 16.85 6.34
N GLN A 10 -6.15 16.95 6.76
CA GLN A 10 -7.11 15.85 6.61
C GLN A 10 -7.37 15.53 5.14
N ARG A 11 -7.56 16.56 4.29
CA ARG A 11 -7.75 16.38 2.85
C ARG A 11 -6.54 15.73 2.19
N LEU A 12 -5.33 16.15 2.56
CA LEU A 12 -4.09 15.55 2.05
C LEU A 12 -3.99 14.07 2.44
N ILE A 13 -4.23 13.72 3.70
CA ILE A 13 -4.17 12.33 4.17
C ILE A 13 -5.23 11.46 3.48
N ALA A 14 -6.46 11.95 3.33
CA ALA A 14 -7.49 11.24 2.56
C ALA A 14 -7.08 11.05 1.11
N MET A 15 -6.56 12.10 0.46
CA MET A 15 -6.09 12.03 -0.92
C MET A 15 -4.97 11.00 -1.07
N PHE A 16 -3.98 10.98 -0.18
CA PHE A 16 -2.94 9.94 -0.19
C PHE A 16 -3.51 8.54 0.06
N GLY A 17 -4.48 8.38 0.94
CA GLY A 17 -5.22 7.14 1.14
C GLY A 17 -5.87 6.61 -0.14
N VAL A 18 -6.56 7.49 -0.86
CA VAL A 18 -7.17 7.16 -2.16
C VAL A 18 -6.09 6.83 -3.19
N ILE A 19 -5.04 7.64 -3.32
CA ILE A 19 -3.95 7.41 -4.30
C ILE A 19 -3.30 6.05 -4.04
N VAL A 20 -2.93 5.75 -2.79
CA VAL A 20 -2.33 4.46 -2.44
C VAL A 20 -3.28 3.31 -2.75
N GLY A 21 -4.55 3.42 -2.37
CA GLY A 21 -5.54 2.39 -2.64
C GLY A 21 -5.77 2.14 -4.14
N VAL A 22 -5.81 3.20 -4.94
CA VAL A 22 -5.90 3.11 -6.41
C VAL A 22 -4.65 2.46 -6.99
N LEU A 23 -3.45 2.90 -6.59
CA LEU A 23 -2.20 2.30 -7.07
C LEU A 23 -2.11 0.81 -6.74
N LEU A 24 -2.48 0.41 -5.52
CA LEU A 24 -2.50 -1.00 -5.12
C LEU A 24 -3.54 -1.81 -5.91
N THR A 25 -4.71 -1.21 -6.18
CA THR A 25 -5.73 -1.82 -7.03
C THR A 25 -5.20 -2.04 -8.44
N LEU A 26 -4.55 -1.03 -9.04
CA LEU A 26 -3.95 -1.14 -10.37
C LEU A 26 -2.84 -2.19 -10.42
N ILE A 27 -2.02 -2.28 -9.38
CA ILE A 27 -1.04 -3.35 -9.21
C ILE A 27 -1.74 -4.72 -9.20
N GLY A 28 -2.82 -4.88 -8.43
CA GLY A 28 -3.60 -6.11 -8.40
C GLY A 28 -4.21 -6.46 -9.76
N THR A 29 -4.77 -5.48 -10.46
CA THR A 29 -5.30 -5.64 -11.82
C THR A 29 -4.22 -6.14 -12.80
N ARG A 30 -2.98 -5.63 -12.69
CA ARG A 30 -1.86 -6.10 -13.53
C ARG A 30 -1.56 -7.59 -13.33
N TYR A 31 -1.80 -8.16 -12.14
CA TYR A 31 -1.63 -9.60 -11.92
C TYR A 31 -2.68 -10.47 -12.63
N PHE A 32 -3.78 -9.90 -13.10
CA PHE A 32 -4.75 -10.59 -13.97
C PHE A 32 -4.41 -10.41 -15.46
N LEU A 33 -3.98 -9.20 -15.85
CA LEU A 33 -3.79 -8.84 -17.26
C LEU A 33 -2.40 -9.21 -17.80
N VAL A 34 -1.36 -9.03 -16.99
CA VAL A 34 0.05 -9.25 -17.35
C VAL A 34 0.84 -9.90 -16.19
N PRO A 35 0.47 -11.12 -15.76
CA PRO A 35 0.94 -11.75 -14.51
C PRO A 35 2.46 -11.76 -14.32
N GLU A 36 3.19 -12.18 -15.37
CA GLU A 36 4.65 -12.27 -15.35
C GLU A 36 5.32 -10.90 -15.31
N GLY A 37 4.75 -9.92 -16.02
CA GLY A 37 5.22 -8.54 -15.97
C GLY A 37 5.03 -7.93 -14.59
N ALA A 38 3.88 -8.20 -13.95
CA ALA A 38 3.59 -7.75 -12.59
C ALA A 38 4.56 -8.34 -11.55
N ALA A 39 4.83 -9.64 -11.61
CA ALA A 39 5.77 -10.31 -10.71
C ALA A 39 7.22 -9.81 -10.88
N ARG A 40 7.67 -9.62 -12.12
CA ARG A 40 9.00 -9.05 -12.40
C ARG A 40 9.16 -7.65 -11.83
N THR A 41 8.11 -6.80 -11.89
CA THR A 41 8.15 -5.47 -11.27
C THR A 41 8.20 -5.51 -9.74
N PHE A 42 7.68 -6.57 -9.11
CA PHE A 42 7.76 -6.77 -7.66
C PHE A 42 9.14 -7.27 -7.17
N GLY A 43 10.02 -7.68 -8.09
CA GLY A 43 11.31 -8.28 -7.74
C GLY A 43 11.22 -9.76 -7.44
N VAL A 44 10.17 -10.45 -7.90
CA VAL A 44 10.06 -11.91 -7.79
C VAL A 44 10.51 -12.51 -9.12
N PRO A 45 11.45 -13.48 -9.12
CA PRO A 45 11.79 -14.22 -10.35
C PRO A 45 10.56 -14.96 -10.85
N GLY A 46 10.45 -15.16 -12.17
CA GLY A 46 9.29 -15.83 -12.81
C GLY A 46 9.11 -17.29 -12.37
N ARG A 47 8.52 -17.48 -11.19
CA ARG A 47 8.13 -18.74 -10.57
C ARG A 47 6.78 -18.42 -9.89
N PRO A 48 5.65 -18.97 -10.34
CA PRO A 48 5.43 -20.40 -10.60
C PRO A 48 5.14 -20.72 -12.08
N THR A 49 5.02 -22.01 -12.41
CA THR A 49 4.71 -22.52 -13.76
C THR A 49 3.29 -22.20 -14.23
N GLY A 50 2.41 -21.69 -13.36
CA GLY A 50 1.01 -21.36 -13.64
C GLY A 50 0.58 -20.00 -13.07
N TYR A 51 -0.62 -19.53 -13.43
CA TYR A 51 -1.13 -18.19 -13.09
C TYR A 51 -2.02 -18.11 -11.84
N GLU A 52 -2.33 -19.23 -11.20
CA GLU A 52 -3.23 -19.31 -10.05
C GLU A 52 -2.76 -18.43 -8.90
N LEU A 53 -1.47 -18.53 -8.55
CA LEU A 53 -0.89 -17.70 -7.48
C LEU A 53 -0.88 -16.21 -7.86
N HIS A 54 -0.66 -15.89 -9.14
CA HIS A 54 -0.74 -14.52 -9.62
C HIS A 54 -2.15 -13.96 -9.44
N TYR A 55 -3.19 -14.72 -9.78
CA TYR A 55 -4.57 -14.30 -9.61
C TYR A 55 -4.97 -14.15 -8.14
N ILE A 56 -4.49 -15.03 -7.24
CA ILE A 56 -4.70 -14.88 -5.80
C ILE A 56 -4.06 -13.58 -5.28
N ILE A 57 -2.82 -13.29 -5.68
CA ILE A 57 -2.14 -12.03 -5.35
C ILE A 57 -2.90 -10.84 -5.92
N GLY A 58 -3.34 -10.94 -7.18
CA GLY A 58 -4.11 -9.91 -7.87
C GLY A 58 -5.39 -9.57 -7.13
N LEU A 59 -6.20 -10.58 -6.78
CA LEU A 59 -7.47 -10.40 -6.07
C LEU A 59 -7.24 -9.76 -4.70
N ARG A 60 -6.22 -10.22 -3.96
CA ARG A 60 -5.86 -9.67 -2.65
C ARG A 60 -5.50 -8.18 -2.76
N ASN A 61 -4.69 -7.81 -3.75
CA ASN A 61 -4.27 -6.41 -3.94
C ASN A 61 -5.43 -5.53 -4.37
N VAL A 62 -6.32 -6.02 -5.26
CA VAL A 62 -7.56 -5.30 -5.61
C VAL A 62 -8.43 -5.09 -4.37
N TRP A 63 -8.68 -6.14 -3.60
CA TRP A 63 -9.48 -6.05 -2.37
C TRP A 63 -8.89 -5.08 -1.34
N LEU A 64 -7.60 -5.21 -1.02
CA LEU A 64 -6.92 -4.32 -0.06
C LEU A 64 -6.86 -2.87 -0.56
N GLY A 65 -6.66 -2.66 -1.86
CA GLY A 65 -6.66 -1.34 -2.47
C GLY A 65 -8.02 -0.66 -2.38
N LEU A 66 -9.09 -1.38 -2.71
CA LEU A 66 -10.47 -0.89 -2.58
C LEU A 66 -10.84 -0.58 -1.12
N LEU A 67 -10.39 -1.40 -0.16
CA LEU A 67 -10.56 -1.10 1.27
C LEU A 67 -9.88 0.21 1.67
N ALA A 68 -8.64 0.45 1.23
CA ALA A 68 -7.94 1.71 1.52
C ALA A 68 -8.68 2.92 0.93
N VAL A 69 -9.17 2.82 -0.31
CA VAL A 69 -10.02 3.86 -0.92
C VAL A 69 -11.26 4.10 -0.07
N ALA A 70 -11.99 3.04 0.30
CA ALA A 70 -13.21 3.15 1.09
C ALA A 70 -12.94 3.82 2.45
N PHE A 71 -11.93 3.38 3.20
CA PHE A 71 -11.59 3.99 4.50
C PHE A 71 -11.18 5.46 4.36
N ALA A 72 -10.46 5.82 3.30
CA ALA A 72 -10.07 7.20 3.04
C ALA A 72 -11.27 8.10 2.69
N LEU A 73 -12.18 7.64 1.83
CA LEU A 73 -13.37 8.38 1.42
C LEU A 73 -14.36 8.53 2.58
N LEU A 74 -14.56 7.46 3.37
CA LEU A 74 -15.42 7.45 4.56
C LEU A 74 -14.77 8.13 5.76
N ARG A 75 -13.50 8.54 5.66
CA ARG A 75 -12.74 9.17 6.75
C ARG A 75 -12.66 8.30 8.00
N GLU A 76 -12.59 6.99 7.82
CA GLU A 76 -12.38 6.00 8.88
C GLU A 76 -10.90 5.96 9.27
N TRP A 77 -10.45 7.03 9.93
CA TRP A 77 -9.02 7.27 10.21
C TRP A 77 -8.36 6.16 11.01
N ARG A 78 -9.09 5.51 11.93
CA ARG A 78 -8.54 4.43 12.73
C ARG A 78 -8.33 3.16 11.91
N ALA A 79 -9.29 2.83 11.04
CA ALA A 79 -9.15 1.71 10.11
C ALA A 79 -8.02 1.96 9.11
N LEU A 80 -7.97 3.18 8.54
CA LEU A 80 -6.92 3.56 7.59
C LEU A 80 -5.52 3.58 8.25
N ALA A 81 -5.42 4.00 9.52
CA ALA A 81 -4.17 3.95 10.27
C ALA A 81 -3.67 2.52 10.47
N LEU A 82 -4.55 1.61 10.89
CA LEU A 82 -4.21 0.18 11.05
C LEU A 82 -3.83 -0.45 9.71
N TRP A 83 -4.56 -0.11 8.65
CA TRP A 83 -4.28 -0.59 7.30
C TRP A 83 -2.86 -0.17 6.85
N PHE A 84 -2.49 1.10 7.01
CA PHE A 84 -1.14 1.58 6.70
C PHE A 84 -0.07 0.99 7.63
N ALA A 85 -0.36 0.83 8.93
CA ALA A 85 0.59 0.26 9.88
C ALA A 85 0.94 -1.20 9.53
N ILE A 86 -0.07 -2.02 9.21
CA ILE A 86 0.14 -3.40 8.78
C ILE A 86 0.80 -3.42 7.40
N GLY A 87 0.37 -2.55 6.48
CA GLY A 87 1.01 -2.41 5.17
C GLY A 87 2.50 -2.00 5.26
N THR A 88 2.91 -1.26 6.30
CA THR A 88 4.32 -0.95 6.58
C THR A 88 5.12 -2.23 6.80
N ILE A 89 4.59 -3.16 7.60
CA ILE A 89 5.20 -4.47 7.87
C ILE A 89 5.31 -5.26 6.56
N VAL A 90 4.25 -5.26 5.75
CA VAL A 90 4.25 -5.92 4.43
C VAL A 90 5.33 -5.35 3.51
N CYS A 91 5.45 -4.02 3.40
CA CYS A 91 6.47 -3.41 2.56
C CYS A 91 7.90 -3.75 3.00
N PHE A 92 8.19 -3.78 4.31
CA PHE A 92 9.52 -4.20 4.78
C PHE A 92 9.76 -5.70 4.57
N ALA A 93 8.73 -6.53 4.71
CA ALA A 93 8.83 -7.95 4.36
C ALA A 93 9.12 -8.12 2.85
N ASP A 94 8.44 -7.38 1.98
CA ASP A 94 8.68 -7.38 0.53
C ASP A 94 10.09 -6.91 0.19
N ALA A 95 10.62 -5.89 0.88
CA ALA A 95 12.00 -5.44 0.72
C ALA A 95 13.00 -6.54 1.09
N PHE A 96 12.77 -7.23 2.21
CA PHE A 96 13.59 -8.35 2.65
C PHE A 96 13.53 -9.54 1.66
N ILE A 97 12.34 -9.87 1.17
CA ILE A 97 12.14 -10.91 0.15
C ILE A 97 12.85 -10.52 -1.14
N ALA A 98 12.73 -9.28 -1.60
CA ALA A 98 13.42 -8.80 -2.80
C ALA A 98 14.95 -8.88 -2.65
N ALA A 99 15.48 -8.51 -1.48
CA ALA A 99 16.91 -8.58 -1.17
C ALA A 99 17.44 -10.01 -1.20
N THR A 100 16.66 -10.97 -0.67
CA THR A 100 17.07 -12.38 -0.59
C THR A 100 16.78 -13.19 -1.85
N SER A 101 15.81 -12.77 -2.67
CA SER A 101 15.42 -13.50 -3.90
C SER A 101 16.16 -13.02 -5.15
N THR A 102 16.36 -11.70 -5.32
CA THR A 102 17.00 -11.12 -6.50
C THR A 102 18.26 -10.33 -6.19
N GLY A 103 18.40 -9.82 -4.95
CA GLY A 103 19.50 -8.94 -4.56
C GLY A 103 19.53 -7.59 -5.26
N ARG A 104 18.50 -7.25 -6.04
CA ARG A 104 18.49 -6.03 -6.85
C ARG A 104 18.10 -4.82 -6.01
N LEU A 105 19.05 -3.90 -5.85
CA LEU A 105 18.90 -2.69 -5.05
C LEU A 105 17.66 -1.84 -5.40
N PRO A 106 17.25 -1.65 -6.68
CA PRO A 106 16.09 -0.84 -7.00
C PRO A 106 14.78 -1.38 -6.38
N GLN A 107 14.58 -2.69 -6.37
CA GLN A 107 13.40 -3.34 -5.81
C GLN A 107 13.38 -3.22 -4.28
N VAL A 108 14.53 -3.42 -3.65
CA VAL A 108 14.69 -3.25 -2.19
C VAL A 108 14.41 -1.81 -1.78
N ALA A 109 14.98 -0.85 -2.49
CA ALA A 109 14.78 0.58 -2.23
C ALA A 109 13.32 1.00 -2.45
N PHE A 110 12.66 0.50 -3.51
CA PHE A 110 11.25 0.74 -3.77
C PHE A 110 10.37 0.30 -2.59
N HIS A 111 10.50 -0.95 -2.17
CA HIS A 111 9.69 -1.51 -1.08
C HIS A 111 9.98 -0.84 0.27
N THR A 112 11.26 -0.56 0.55
CA THR A 112 11.68 0.19 1.75
C THR A 112 11.06 1.59 1.77
N GLY A 113 11.10 2.30 0.63
CA GLY A 113 10.50 3.62 0.48
C GLY A 113 8.98 3.59 0.69
N CYS A 114 8.29 2.60 0.12
CA CYS A 114 6.86 2.38 0.37
C CYS A 114 6.57 2.16 1.86
N GLY A 115 7.38 1.35 2.55
CA GLY A 115 7.25 1.11 3.99
C GLY A 115 7.37 2.39 4.81
N LEU A 116 8.35 3.25 4.51
CA LEU A 116 8.52 4.54 5.19
C LEU A 116 7.33 5.49 4.95
N VAL A 117 6.81 5.54 3.71
CA VAL A 117 5.63 6.33 3.38
C VAL A 117 4.41 5.83 4.16
N PHE A 118 4.21 4.51 4.20
CA PHE A 118 3.10 3.89 4.93
C PHE A 118 3.21 4.15 6.44
N ALA A 119 4.40 4.09 7.02
CA ALA A 119 4.63 4.42 8.44
C ALA A 119 4.23 5.87 8.76
N GLY A 120 4.63 6.81 7.88
CA GLY A 120 4.26 8.23 8.01
C GLY A 120 2.75 8.46 7.90
N LEU A 121 2.10 7.81 6.92
CA LEU A 121 0.65 7.89 6.73
C LEU A 121 -0.12 7.24 7.89
N ALA A 122 0.36 6.11 8.42
CA ALA A 122 -0.20 5.45 9.60
C ALA A 122 -0.19 6.37 10.81
N ALA A 123 0.97 6.98 11.11
CA ALA A 123 1.10 7.95 12.20
C ALA A 123 0.20 9.18 11.99
N GLY A 124 0.09 9.68 10.76
CA GLY A 124 -0.80 10.77 10.38
C GLY A 124 -2.28 10.44 10.63
N CYS A 125 -2.73 9.27 10.17
CA CYS A 125 -4.10 8.79 10.36
C CYS A 125 -4.41 8.53 11.84
N TRP A 126 -3.46 7.94 12.59
CA TRP A 126 -3.64 7.67 14.02
C TRP A 126 -3.83 8.96 14.82
N ARG A 127 -3.02 9.98 14.53
CA ARG A 127 -3.17 11.32 15.13
C ARG A 127 -4.49 11.99 14.77
N MET A 128 -5.11 11.65 13.65
CA MET A 128 -6.44 12.15 13.28
C MET A 128 -7.55 11.38 13.98
N ALA A 129 -7.39 10.06 14.15
CA ALA A 129 -8.33 9.22 14.90
C ALA A 129 -8.37 9.55 16.40
N ALA A 130 -7.25 9.98 16.97
CA ALA A 130 -7.14 10.30 18.40
C ALA A 130 -7.68 11.69 18.78
N ARG A 131 -8.19 12.50 17.84
CA ARG A 131 -8.77 13.81 18.15
C ARG A 131 -10.20 13.66 18.65
N PRO A 132 -10.59 14.32 19.76
CA PRO A 132 -11.99 14.37 20.17
C PRO A 132 -12.84 15.01 19.06
N ARG A 133 -14.04 14.44 18.83
CA ARG A 133 -15.00 14.92 17.84
C ARG A 133 -15.59 16.27 18.23
#